data_AF-M7TD40-F1
#
_entry.id   AF-M7TD40-F1
#
_cell.length_a   1.000
_cell.length_b   1.000
_cell.length_c   1.000
_cell.angle_alpha   90.00
_cell.angle_beta   90.00
_cell.angle_gamma   90.00
#
_symmetry.space_group_name_H-M   'P 1'
#
loop_
_entity.id
_entity.type
_entity.pdbx_description
1 polymer ?
#
loop_
_entity_poly.entity_id
_entity_poly.type
_entity_poly.pdbx_seq_one_letter_code
_entity_poly.pdbx_strand_id
1 'polypeptide(L)'
;MASDTPMENAIRTKLTDALKPSRLEIFNDSHKHAHHQPMIGSTSKETHFRLVITSDAFKAKMQPARHRLIYQILKGEMEQEGGIHALQLRTMTPEEEERKAAATAVATNSS
;
A
#
# COMPACT_ATOMS: atom_id res chain seq x y z
N MET A 1 -21.40 -12.62 -0.33
CA MET A 1 -20.76 -11.34 -0.71
C MET A 1 -19.40 -11.28 0.00
N ALA A 2 -18.45 -12.13 -0.40
CA ALA A 2 -17.12 -12.18 0.19
C ALA A 2 -16.17 -11.60 -0.86
N SER A 3 -15.50 -10.49 -0.53
CA SER A 3 -14.55 -9.83 -1.41
C SER A 3 -13.38 -10.78 -1.70
N ASP A 4 -12.97 -10.89 -2.96
CA ASP A 4 -11.89 -11.77 -3.46
C ASP A 4 -10.47 -11.40 -2.94
N THR A 5 -10.33 -10.53 -1.94
CA THR A 5 -9.05 -10.08 -1.36
C THR A 5 -9.05 -10.08 0.18
N PRO A 6 -9.00 -11.26 0.84
CA PRO A 6 -9.00 -11.35 2.30
C PRO A 6 -7.78 -10.65 2.94
N MET A 7 -6.62 -10.71 2.28
CA MET A 7 -5.38 -10.05 2.71
C MET A 7 -5.52 -8.52 2.68
N GLU A 8 -6.08 -7.96 1.60
CA GLU A 8 -6.33 -6.52 1.47
C GLU A 8 -7.23 -6.01 2.59
N ASN A 9 -8.31 -6.74 2.91
CA ASN A 9 -9.24 -6.35 3.97
C ASN A 9 -8.60 -6.37 5.36
N ALA A 10 -7.74 -7.36 5.65
CA ALA A 10 -6.98 -7.42 6.90
C ALA A 10 -6.03 -6.22 7.03
N ILE A 11 -5.25 -5.95 5.97
CA ILE A 11 -4.36 -4.78 5.86
C ILE A 11 -5.15 -3.48 6.04
N ARG A 12 -6.28 -3.34 5.34
CA ARG A 12 -7.15 -2.16 5.39
C ARG A 12 -7.60 -1.90 6.82
N THR A 13 -8.11 -2.93 7.49
CA THR A 13 -8.63 -2.83 8.85
C THR A 13 -7.54 -2.42 9.83
N LYS A 14 -6.38 -3.08 9.80
CA LYS A 14 -5.24 -2.77 10.68
C LYS A 14 -4.71 -1.35 10.50
N LEU A 15 -4.54 -0.92 9.24
CA LEU A 15 -4.08 0.44 8.96
C LEU A 15 -5.11 1.48 9.34
N THR A 16 -6.40 1.19 9.12
CA THR A 16 -7.47 2.11 9.51
C THR A 16 -7.51 2.29 11.03
N ASP A 17 -7.39 1.20 11.79
CA ASP A 17 -7.39 1.25 13.25
C ASP A 17 -6.16 1.96 13.82
N ALA A 18 -4.97 1.66 13.29
CA ALA A 18 -3.71 2.18 13.80
C ALA A 18 -3.41 3.63 13.38
N LEU A 19 -3.77 4.03 12.16
CA LEU A 19 -3.38 5.32 11.56
C LEU A 19 -4.55 6.28 11.32
N LYS A 20 -5.79 5.78 11.38
CA LYS A 20 -7.01 6.53 11.06
C LYS A 20 -6.84 7.44 9.83
N PRO A 21 -6.42 6.87 8.68
CA PRO A 21 -6.17 7.66 7.50
C PRO A 21 -7.48 8.24 6.95
N SER A 22 -7.40 9.44 6.38
CA SER A 22 -8.50 10.05 5.63
C SER A 22 -8.75 9.32 4.31
N ARG A 23 -7.68 8.77 3.70
CA ARG A 23 -7.75 7.98 2.48
C ARG A 23 -6.82 6.78 2.54
N LEU A 24 -7.33 5.61 2.15
CA LEU A 24 -6.58 4.36 2.13
C LEU A 24 -6.91 3.57 0.86
N GLU A 25 -5.92 3.46 -0.02
CA GLU A 25 -6.00 2.67 -1.25
C GLU A 25 -4.95 1.57 -1.22
N ILE A 26 -5.35 0.37 -1.60
CA ILE A 26 -4.47 -0.78 -1.66
C ILE A 26 -4.56 -1.33 -3.08
N PHE A 27 -3.40 -1.48 -3.71
CA PHE A 27 -3.25 -1.99 -5.06
C PHE A 27 -2.41 -3.25 -5.02
N ASN A 28 -3.00 -4.36 -5.47
CA ASN A 28 -2.30 -5.62 -5.64
C ASN A 28 -1.72 -5.68 -7.08
N ASP A 29 -0.43 -5.39 -7.21
CA ASP A 29 0.29 -5.45 -8.50
C ASP A 29 0.87 -6.86 -8.76
N SER A 30 0.56 -7.87 -7.93
CA SER A 30 1.12 -9.22 -8.04
C SER A 30 0.66 -10.01 -9.29
N HIS A 31 -0.49 -9.65 -9.87
CA HIS A 31 -1.05 -10.30 -11.05
C HIS A 31 -0.14 -10.26 -12.30
N LYS A 32 0.81 -9.32 -12.37
CA LYS A 32 1.73 -9.20 -13.53
C LYS A 32 2.78 -10.31 -13.64
N HIS A 33 2.98 -11.13 -12.60
CA HIS A 33 4.01 -12.18 -12.60
C HIS A 33 3.47 -13.62 -12.61
N ALA A 34 2.15 -13.82 -12.76
CA ALA A 34 1.57 -15.18 -12.86
C ALA A 34 1.89 -15.89 -14.19
N HIS A 35 2.49 -15.21 -15.18
CA HIS A 35 2.59 -15.72 -16.56
C HIS A 35 3.96 -16.22 -17.01
N HIS A 36 4.99 -16.26 -16.16
CA HIS A 36 6.30 -16.78 -16.57
C HIS A 36 6.86 -17.81 -15.59
N GLN A 37 6.78 -19.07 -16.03
CA GLN A 37 7.61 -20.22 -15.69
C GLN A 37 7.68 -20.64 -14.20
N PRO A 38 7.25 -21.86 -13.85
CA PRO A 38 7.61 -22.50 -12.59
C PRO A 38 9.10 -22.88 -12.67
N MET A 39 9.99 -21.94 -12.36
CA MET A 39 11.36 -22.30 -11.98
C MET A 39 11.30 -22.78 -10.53
N ILE A 40 11.48 -24.08 -10.37
CA ILE A 40 11.53 -24.81 -9.10
C ILE A 40 12.46 -24.05 -8.14
N GLY A 41 11.90 -23.41 -7.10
CA GLY A 41 12.67 -22.84 -6.00
C GLY A 41 12.29 -21.44 -5.49
N SER A 42 11.46 -20.65 -6.19
CA SER A 42 11.06 -19.31 -5.71
C SER A 42 9.55 -19.09 -5.81
N THR A 43 8.85 -19.44 -4.73
CA THR A 43 7.39 -19.61 -4.64
C THR A 43 6.63 -18.33 -4.29
N SER A 44 7.11 -17.14 -4.64
CA SER A 44 6.45 -15.90 -4.16
C SER A 44 5.66 -15.22 -5.28
N LYS A 45 4.41 -15.66 -5.48
CA LYS A 45 3.45 -15.12 -6.47
C LYS A 45 2.76 -13.82 -6.03
N GLU A 46 2.79 -13.46 -4.75
CA GLU A 46 2.12 -12.27 -4.19
C GLU A 46 3.11 -11.30 -3.53
N THR A 47 4.14 -10.91 -4.28
CA THR A 47 5.28 -10.17 -3.70
C THR A 47 5.16 -8.67 -3.72
N HIS A 48 4.28 -8.09 -4.56
CA HIS A 48 4.26 -6.66 -4.83
C HIS A 48 2.90 -6.04 -4.51
N PHE A 49 2.87 -5.25 -3.43
CA PHE A 49 1.70 -4.47 -3.03
C PHE A 49 2.04 -2.99 -3.00
N ARG A 50 1.14 -2.14 -3.48
CA ARG A 50 1.24 -0.69 -3.35
C ARG A 50 0.11 -0.18 -2.47
N LEU A 51 0.46 0.52 -1.40
CA LEU A 51 -0.50 1.14 -0.50
C LEU A 51 -0.34 2.65 -0.56
N VAL A 52 -1.44 3.36 -0.78
CA VAL A 52 -1.52 4.81 -0.73
C VAL A 52 -2.32 5.19 0.49
N ILE A 53 -1.70 5.93 1.40
CA ILE A 53 -2.26 6.27 2.69
C ILE A 53 -2.13 7.78 2.86
N THR A 54 -3.26 8.46 3.01
CA THR A 54 -3.29 9.86 3.42
C THR A 54 -3.74 9.96 4.86
N SER A 55 -2.94 10.62 5.70
CA SER A 55 -3.30 10.87 7.09
C SER A 55 -2.58 12.10 7.63
N ASP A 56 -3.23 12.86 8.51
CA ASP A 56 -2.57 13.93 9.28
C ASP A 56 -1.55 13.40 10.28
N ALA A 57 -1.64 12.11 10.66
CA ALA A 57 -0.63 11.45 11.51
C ALA A 57 0.78 11.49 10.89
N PHE A 58 0.86 11.70 9.57
CA PHE A 58 2.08 11.81 8.80
C PHE A 58 2.69 13.21 8.80
N LYS A 59 1.92 14.27 9.09
CA LYS A 59 2.46 15.65 9.21
C LYS A 59 3.50 15.73 10.32
N ALA A 60 3.27 15.03 11.42
CA ALA A 60 4.14 15.04 12.59
C ALA A 60 5.34 14.09 12.48
N LYS A 61 5.52 13.34 11.39
CA LYS A 61 6.55 12.30 11.25
C LYS A 61 7.34 12.41 9.95
N MET A 62 8.63 12.07 10.00
CA MET A 62 9.47 12.00 8.80
C MET A 62 9.17 10.73 7.98
N GLN A 63 9.40 10.78 6.67
CA GLN A 63 9.08 9.69 5.73
C GLN A 63 9.62 8.30 6.16
N PRO A 64 10.86 8.15 6.65
CA PRO A 64 11.35 6.85 7.13
C PRO A 64 10.60 6.33 8.35
N ALA A 65 10.20 7.22 9.27
CA ALA A 65 9.44 6.84 10.46
C ALA A 65 8.03 6.35 10.10
N ARG A 66 7.41 6.97 9.09
CA ARG A 66 6.10 6.56 8.56
C ARG A 66 6.17 5.16 7.98
N HIS A 67 7.17 4.92 7.12
CA HIS A 67 7.38 3.59 6.54
C HIS A 67 7.65 2.55 7.61
N ARG A 68 8.53 2.82 8.58
CA ARG A 68 8.80 1.90 9.70
C ARG A 68 7.54 1.54 10.47
N LEU A 69 6.68 2.51 10.77
CA LEU A 69 5.44 2.26 11.52
C LEU A 69 4.49 1.33 10.75
N ILE A 70 4.30 1.58 9.46
CA ILE A 70 3.47 0.72 8.61
C ILE A 70 4.09 -0.68 8.46
N TYR A 71 5.39 -0.76 8.23
CA TYR A 71 6.10 -2.04 8.18
C TYR A 71 5.93 -2.82 9.48
N GLN A 72 5.93 -2.18 10.65
CA GLN A 72 5.69 -2.86 11.93
C GLN A 72 4.26 -3.38 12.05
N ILE A 73 3.26 -2.60 11.62
CA ILE A 73 1.84 -3.03 11.61
C ILE A 73 1.63 -4.23 10.67
N LEU A 74 2.28 -4.18 9.50
CA LEU A 74 2.18 -5.21 8.47
C LEU A 74 3.18 -6.35 8.64
N LYS A 75 4.10 -6.26 9.61
CA LYS A 75 5.15 -7.25 9.84
C LYS A 75 4.56 -8.65 10.03
N GLY A 76 3.47 -8.74 10.81
CA GLY A 76 2.76 -10.00 11.03
C GLY A 76 2.17 -10.60 9.74
N GLU A 77 1.76 -9.78 8.78
CA GLU A 77 1.29 -10.26 7.47
C GLU A 77 2.45 -10.59 6.53
N MET A 78 3.57 -9.85 6.62
CA MET A 78 4.79 -10.12 5.85
C MET A 78 5.48 -11.42 6.28
N GLU A 79 5.36 -11.80 7.54
CA GLU A 79 5.94 -13.03 8.10
C GLU A 79 5.03 -14.26 7.90
N GLN A 80 3.82 -14.09 7.33
CA GLN A 80 2.98 -15.23 6.96
C GLN A 80 3.57 -16.05 5.79
N GLU A 81 3.21 -17.33 5.72
CA GLU A 81 3.62 -18.22 4.62
C GLU A 81 3.10 -17.68 3.27
N GLY A 82 4.02 -17.36 2.34
CA GLY A 82 3.71 -16.64 1.10
C GLY A 82 3.95 -15.13 1.16
N GLY A 83 4.63 -14.65 2.21
CA GLY A 83 4.79 -13.25 2.58
C GLY A 83 5.33 -12.28 1.51
N ILE A 84 5.03 -11.01 1.74
CA ILE A 84 5.30 -9.90 0.83
C ILE A 84 6.81 -9.60 0.77
N HIS A 85 7.42 -9.65 -0.42
CA HIS A 85 8.83 -9.27 -0.60
C HIS A 85 9.06 -7.78 -0.85
N ALA A 86 8.12 -7.09 -1.48
CA ALA A 86 8.25 -5.67 -1.83
C ALA A 86 6.91 -4.95 -1.65
N LEU A 87 6.86 -4.03 -0.69
CA LEU A 87 5.67 -3.25 -0.41
C LEU A 87 5.95 -1.77 -0.62
N GLN A 88 5.25 -1.18 -1.58
CA GLN A 88 5.41 0.23 -1.92
C GLN A 88 4.44 1.06 -1.10
N LEU A 89 4.97 1.72 -0.09
CA LEU A 89 4.23 2.67 0.74
C LEU A 89 4.29 4.06 0.14
N ARG A 90 3.11 4.63 -0.12
CA ARG A 90 2.95 6.05 -0.41
C ARG A 90 2.19 6.68 0.74
N THR A 91 2.94 7.24 1.68
CA THR A 91 2.38 8.02 2.79
C THR A 91 2.36 9.48 2.40
N MET A 92 1.17 10.08 2.31
CA MET A 92 0.98 11.47 1.95
C MET A 92 0.27 12.21 3.07
N THR A 93 0.56 13.49 3.24
CA THR A 93 -0.29 14.36 4.07
C THR A 93 -1.48 14.84 3.24
N PRO A 94 -2.60 15.25 3.87
CA PRO A 94 -3.72 15.83 3.13
C PRO A 94 -3.30 17.01 2.24
N GLU A 95 -2.35 17.82 2.70
CA GLU A 95 -1.77 18.93 1.93
C GLU A 95 -0.96 18.46 0.69
N GLU A 96 -0.22 17.36 0.82
CA GLU A 96 0.49 16.75 -0.32
C GLU A 96 -0.50 16.12 -1.30
N GLU A 97 -1.55 15.48 -0.81
CA GLU A 97 -2.62 14.92 -1.64
C GLU A 97 -3.34 16.04 -2.41
N GLU A 98 -3.74 17.12 -1.74
CA GLU A 98 -4.35 18.29 -2.37
C GLU A 98 -3.44 18.88 -3.45
N ARG A 99 -2.15 19.07 -3.15
CA ARG A 99 -1.17 19.55 -4.15
C ARG A 99 -1.07 18.62 -5.34
N LYS A 100 -1.09 17.30 -5.11
CA LYS A 100 -0.99 16.32 -6.20
C LYS A 100 -2.27 16.27 -7.02
N ALA A 101 -3.44 16.32 -6.38
CA ALA A 101 -4.74 16.39 -7.03
C ALA A 101 -4.85 17.65 -7.89
N ALA A 102 -4.41 18.80 -7.36
CA ALA A 102 -4.34 20.05 -8.11
C ALA A 102 -3.39 19.94 -9.31
N ALA A 103 -2.20 19.36 -9.15
CA ALA A 103 -1.26 19.14 -10.25
C ALA A 103 -1.82 18.21 -11.34
N THR A 104 -2.53 17.14 -10.96
CA THR A 104 -3.19 16.24 -11.92
C THR A 104 -4.31 16.95 -12.68
N ALA A 105 -5.15 17.73 -12.00
CA ALA A 105 -6.24 18.47 -12.64
C ALA A 105 -5.76 19.49 -13.69
N VAL A 106 -4.62 20.16 -13.43
CA VAL A 106 -3.99 21.10 -14.38
C VAL A 106 -3.46 20.37 -15.63
N ALA A 107 -2.91 19.16 -15.47
CA ALA A 107 -2.38 18.39 -16.60
C ALA A 107 -3.48 17.87 -17.54
N THR A 108 -4.67 17.52 -17.01
CA THR A 108 -5.80 17.04 -17.83
C THR A 108 -6.52 18.12 -18.63
N ASN A 109 -6.43 19.40 -18.24
CA ASN A 109 -7.08 20.50 -18.96
C ASN A 109 -6.24 21.08 -20.12
N SER A 110 -5.12 20.44 -20.47
CA SER A 110 -4.21 20.87 -21.55
C SER A 110 -4.19 19.91 -22.75
N SER A 111 -5.27 19.16 -23.01
CA SER A 111 -5.42 18.30 -24.19
C SER A 111 -6.65 18.66 -25.01
#